data_AF-A0A6B2GD42-F1
#
_entry.id   AF-A0A6B2GD42-F1
#
_cell.length_a   1.000
_cell.length_b   1.000
_cell.length_c   1.000
_cell.angle_alpha   90.00
_cell.angle_beta   90.00
_cell.angle_gamma   90.00
#
_symmetry.space_group_name_H-M   'P 1'
#
loop_
_entity.id
_entity.type
_entity.pdbx_description
1 polymer ?
#
loop_
_entity_poly.entity_id
_entity_poly.type
_entity_poly.pdbx_seq_one_letter_code
_entity_poly.pdbx_strand_id
1 'polypeptide(L)'
;NSMQLTIDETDRRRTKQMAYNTANNIIPTQINKAISDDLSKSAVSSVHYDAALQKAAETELQYLSKPEIEKRIRTARKQMETAAKALDFIAAAKFRDEIAALKAQL
;
A
#
# COMPACT_ATOMS: atom_id res chain seq x y z
N ASN A 1 -12.05 -36.12 9.10
CA ASN A 1 -11.64 -35.20 8.01
C ASN A 1 -11.66 -33.77 8.51
N SER A 2 -10.49 -33.11 8.59
CA SER A 2 -10.33 -31.73 9.08
C SER A 2 -11.15 -30.69 8.27
N MET A 3 -11.26 -30.92 6.96
CA MET A 3 -12.06 -30.08 6.06
C MET A 3 -13.54 -30.08 6.43
N GLN A 4 -14.12 -31.25 6.73
CA GLN A 4 -15.54 -31.36 7.08
C GLN A 4 -15.87 -30.56 8.34
N LEU A 5 -15.04 -30.69 9.38
CA LEU A 5 -15.20 -29.93 10.63
C LEU A 5 -15.16 -28.41 10.40
N THR A 6 -14.31 -27.96 9.49
CA THR A 6 -14.17 -26.52 9.16
C THR A 6 -15.41 -26.00 8.43
N ILE A 7 -15.98 -26.81 7.52
CA ILE A 7 -17.21 -26.49 6.79
C ILE A 7 -18.38 -26.41 7.78
N ASP A 8 -18.54 -27.44 8.61
CA ASP A 8 -19.64 -27.53 9.57
C ASP A 8 -19.64 -26.35 10.56
N GLU A 9 -18.46 -25.96 11.07
CA GLU A 9 -18.34 -24.81 11.97
C GLU A 9 -18.60 -23.47 11.26
N THR A 10 -18.25 -23.35 9.98
CA THR A 10 -18.55 -22.18 9.15
C THR A 10 -20.06 -22.04 8.98
N ASP A 11 -20.76 -23.12 8.64
CA ASP A 11 -22.21 -23.13 8.44
C ASP A 11 -22.96 -22.87 9.74
N ARG A 12 -22.49 -23.43 10.87
CA ARG A 12 -23.05 -23.16 12.20
C ARG A 12 -22.96 -21.67 12.55
N ARG A 13 -21.82 -21.02 12.30
CA ARG A 13 -21.63 -19.58 12.54
C ARG A 13 -22.50 -18.73 11.61
N ARG A 14 -22.55 -19.07 10.32
CA ARG A 14 -23.35 -18.36 9.32
C ARG A 14 -24.83 -18.37 9.69
N THR A 15 -25.36 -19.53 10.10
CA THR A 15 -26.76 -19.69 10.51
C THR A 15 -27.10 -18.79 11.70
N LYS A 16 -26.22 -18.74 12.72
CA LYS A 16 -26.40 -17.87 13.89
C LYS A 16 -26.38 -16.39 13.51
N GLN A 17 -25.47 -15.98 12.63
CA GLN A 17 -25.37 -14.60 12.14
C GLN A 17 -26.63 -14.19 11.36
N MET A 18 -27.12 -15.05 10.46
CA MET A 18 -28.34 -14.78 9.69
C MET A 18 -29.55 -14.66 10.60
N ALA A 19 -29.72 -15.58 11.57
CA ALA A 19 -30.82 -15.51 12.53
C ALA A 19 -30.79 -14.22 13.35
N TYR A 20 -29.61 -13.82 13.83
CA TYR A 20 -29.43 -12.57 14.56
C TYR A 20 -29.75 -11.35 13.69
N ASN A 21 -29.25 -11.33 12.46
CA ASN A 21 -29.47 -10.21 11.53
C ASN A 21 -30.95 -10.07 11.17
N THR A 22 -31.64 -11.17 10.88
CA THR A 22 -33.09 -11.16 10.60
C THR A 22 -33.88 -10.70 11.82
N ALA A 23 -33.55 -11.19 13.02
CA ALA A 23 -34.24 -10.79 14.25
C ALA A 23 -34.04 -9.32 14.62
N ASN A 24 -32.95 -8.69 14.17
CA ASN A 24 -32.62 -7.29 14.47
C ASN A 24 -32.76 -6.37 13.25
N ASN A 25 -33.33 -6.86 12.13
CA ASN A 25 -33.45 -6.11 10.88
C ASN A 25 -32.12 -5.52 10.36
N ILE A 26 -30.99 -6.22 10.58
CA ILE A 26 -29.65 -5.79 10.16
C ILE A 26 -29.39 -6.28 8.74
N ILE A 27 -29.10 -5.35 7.83
CA ILE A 27 -28.63 -5.66 6.47
C ILE A 27 -27.10 -5.72 6.49
N PRO A 28 -26.46 -6.85 6.14
CA PRO A 28 -25.00 -6.94 6.09
C PRO A 28 -24.43 -5.98 5.03
N THR A 29 -23.54 -5.09 5.45
CA THR A 29 -22.83 -4.16 4.55
C THR A 29 -21.32 -4.28 4.73
N GLN A 30 -20.56 -3.90 3.70
CA GLN A 30 -19.11 -3.83 3.78
C GLN A 30 -18.68 -2.76 4.79
N ILE A 31 -17.66 -3.06 5.61
CA ILE A 31 -17.06 -2.08 6.52
C ILE A 31 -16.26 -1.09 5.68
N ASN A 32 -16.67 0.19 5.71
CA ASN A 32 -15.88 1.30 5.17
C ASN A 32 -15.16 2.01 6.32
N LYS A 33 -13.93 1.60 6.61
CA LYS A 33 -13.09 2.25 7.62
C LYS A 33 -12.07 3.14 6.91
N ALA A 34 -12.07 4.44 7.22
CA ALA A 34 -11.00 5.33 6.80
C ALA A 34 -9.68 4.91 7.45
N ILE A 35 -8.64 4.75 6.66
CA ILE A 35 -7.28 4.53 7.17
C ILE A 35 -6.82 5.87 7.74
N SER A 36 -6.62 5.95 9.06
CA SER A 36 -6.02 7.14 9.66
C SER A 36 -4.56 7.20 9.25
N ASP A 37 -4.20 8.22 8.49
CA ASP A 37 -2.82 8.50 8.10
C ASP A 37 -2.11 9.25 9.24
N ASP A 38 -1.83 8.53 10.31
CA ASP A 38 -1.17 9.08 11.50
C ASP A 38 0.34 9.35 11.25
N LEU A 39 0.89 8.86 10.13
CA LEU A 39 2.29 9.00 9.74
C LEU A 39 2.58 10.27 8.92
N SER A 40 1.60 10.85 8.22
CA SER A 40 1.84 12.01 7.34
C SER A 40 1.87 13.37 8.03
N LYS A 41 1.33 13.50 9.25
CA LYS A 41 1.23 14.79 9.95
C LYS A 41 2.58 15.41 10.33
N SER A 42 3.65 14.62 10.39
CA SER A 42 5.00 15.12 10.75
C SER A 42 5.83 15.61 9.55
N ALA A 43 5.38 15.40 8.32
CA ALA A 43 6.19 15.69 7.11
C ALA A 43 6.00 17.12 6.54
N VAL A 44 5.13 17.94 7.14
CA VAL A 44 4.72 19.25 6.58
C VAL A 44 5.88 20.26 6.49
N SER A 45 6.99 20.04 7.21
CA SER A 45 8.16 20.94 7.17
C SER A 45 9.11 20.71 5.99
N SER A 46 9.08 19.57 5.28
CA SER A 46 10.05 19.27 4.21
C SER A 46 9.57 19.60 2.79
N VAL A 47 8.28 19.91 2.63
CA VAL A 47 7.61 20.04 1.32
C VAL A 47 8.22 21.15 0.44
N HIS A 48 8.72 22.23 1.04
CA HIS A 48 9.28 23.35 0.27
C HIS A 48 10.69 23.10 -0.29
N TYR A 49 11.47 22.21 0.32
CA TYR A 49 12.82 21.88 -0.18
C TYR A 49 12.76 20.77 -1.25
N ASP A 50 11.82 19.82 -1.12
CA ASP A 50 11.68 18.71 -2.06
C ASP A 50 11.18 19.15 -3.45
N ALA A 51 10.35 20.19 -3.55
CA ALA A 51 9.82 20.67 -4.84
C ALA A 51 10.90 21.16 -5.81
N ALA A 52 11.98 21.76 -5.29
CA ALA A 52 13.11 22.22 -6.10
C ALA A 52 14.01 21.06 -6.58
N LEU A 53 14.18 20.01 -5.75
CA LEU A 53 14.92 18.80 -6.13
C LEU A 53 14.15 17.97 -7.17
N GLN A 54 12.82 17.84 -7.03
CA GLN A 54 11.96 17.12 -7.96
C GLN A 54 12.10 17.65 -9.39
N LYS A 55 12.11 18.98 -9.55
CA LYS A 55 12.26 19.64 -10.86
C LYS A 55 13.62 19.40 -11.52
N ALA A 56 14.69 19.22 -10.74
CA ALA A 56 16.01 18.85 -11.25
C ALA A 56 16.07 17.36 -11.66
N ALA A 57 15.45 16.47 -10.87
CA ALA A 57 15.38 15.04 -11.16
C ALA A 57 14.57 14.71 -12.43
N GLU A 58 13.51 15.48 -12.72
CA GLU A 58 12.72 15.35 -13.96
C GLU A 58 13.57 15.47 -15.24
N THR A 59 14.65 16.27 -15.20
CA THR A 59 15.49 16.54 -16.38
C THR A 59 16.42 15.36 -16.70
N GLU A 60 16.88 14.62 -15.68
CA GLU A 60 17.72 13.41 -15.85
C GLU A 60 16.91 12.18 -16.32
N LEU A 61 15.63 12.12 -15.98
CA LEU A 61 14.77 10.97 -16.28
C LEU A 61 14.28 10.92 -17.73
N GLN A 62 14.38 12.02 -18.50
CA GLN A 62 13.90 12.12 -19.88
C GLN A 62 14.64 11.23 -20.91
N TYR A 63 15.68 10.50 -20.52
CA TYR A 63 16.52 9.75 -21.45
C TYR A 63 16.75 8.28 -21.10
N LEU A 64 15.98 7.67 -20.18
CA LEU A 64 16.12 6.24 -19.91
C LEU A 64 15.32 5.39 -20.91
N SER A 65 15.95 4.35 -21.45
CA SER A 65 15.26 3.35 -22.23
C SER A 65 14.33 2.50 -21.34
N LYS A 66 13.22 1.98 -21.88
CA LYS A 66 12.29 1.07 -21.17
C LYS A 66 12.99 -0.02 -20.32
N PRO A 67 14.00 -0.76 -20.83
CA PRO A 67 14.69 -1.77 -20.02
C PRO A 67 15.50 -1.20 -18.86
N GLU A 68 16.02 0.03 -18.97
CA GLU A 68 16.75 0.69 -17.88
C GLU A 68 15.79 1.17 -16.79
N ILE A 69 14.61 1.68 -17.16
CA ILE A 69 13.55 2.06 -16.22
C ILE A 69 13.13 0.82 -15.41
N GLU A 70 12.88 -0.31 -16.07
CA GLU A 70 12.55 -1.55 -15.38
C GLU A 70 13.65 -2.04 -14.44
N LYS A 71 14.92 -1.93 -14.84
CA LYS A 71 16.06 -2.28 -13.99
C LYS A 71 16.11 -1.38 -12.75
N ARG A 72 15.85 -0.08 -12.90
CA ARG A 72 15.83 0.88 -11.80
C ARG A 72 14.66 0.61 -10.84
N ILE A 73 13.47 0.30 -11.36
CA ILE A 73 12.32 -0.15 -10.57
C ILE A 73 12.66 -1.40 -9.74
N ARG A 74 13.33 -2.40 -10.33
CA ARG A 74 13.74 -3.61 -9.60
C ARG A 74 14.71 -3.30 -8.46
N THR A 75 15.68 -2.41 -8.70
CA THR A 75 16.65 -1.98 -7.68
C THR A 75 15.96 -1.21 -6.55
N ALA A 76 15.15 -0.20 -6.89
CA ALA A 76 14.41 0.60 -5.92
C ALA A 76 13.46 -0.28 -5.07
N ARG A 77 12.82 -1.29 -5.67
CA ARG A 77 11.97 -2.24 -4.95
C ARG A 77 12.76 -3.06 -3.91
N LYS A 78 13.97 -3.50 -4.25
CA LYS A 78 14.85 -4.22 -3.32
C LYS A 78 15.30 -3.33 -2.15
N GLN A 79 15.60 -2.06 -2.43
CA GLN A 79 15.96 -1.08 -1.42
C GLN A 79 14.78 -0.76 -0.49
N MET A 80 13.57 -0.57 -1.05
CA MET A 80 12.34 -0.40 -0.29
C MET A 80 12.08 -1.58 0.67
N GLU A 81 12.22 -2.82 0.19
CA GLU A 81 12.02 -4.01 1.04
C GLU A 81 13.06 -4.09 2.16
N THR A 82 14.32 -3.75 1.86
CA THR A 82 15.39 -3.70 2.87
C THR A 82 15.10 -2.64 3.94
N ALA A 83 14.71 -1.44 3.52
CA ALA A 83 14.35 -0.34 4.43
C ALA A 83 13.13 -0.70 5.29
N ALA A 84 12.10 -1.32 4.70
CA ALA A 84 10.93 -1.79 5.43
C ALA A 84 11.28 -2.86 6.48
N LYS A 85 12.18 -3.80 6.15
CA LYS A 85 12.71 -4.79 7.10
C LYS A 85 13.51 -4.14 8.24
N ALA A 86 14.22 -3.05 7.94
CA ALA A 86 14.96 -2.27 8.92
C ALA A 86 14.08 -1.30 9.74
N LEU A 87 12.75 -1.30 9.51
CA LEU A 87 11.78 -0.38 10.12
C LEU A 87 12.01 1.11 9.78
N ASP A 88 12.77 1.40 8.72
CA ASP A 88 12.93 2.75 8.18
C ASP A 88 11.83 3.05 7.15
N PHE A 89 10.67 3.45 7.66
CA PHE A 89 9.50 3.72 6.84
C PHE A 89 9.62 5.00 6.01
N ILE A 90 10.44 5.97 6.43
CA ILE A 90 10.66 7.21 5.67
C ILE A 90 11.46 6.90 4.41
N ALA A 91 12.55 6.13 4.52
CA ALA A 91 13.31 5.70 3.36
C ALA A 91 12.48 4.79 2.44
N ALA A 92 11.70 3.85 2.99
CA ALA A 92 10.81 3.01 2.21
C ALA A 92 9.75 3.81 1.43
N ALA A 93 9.17 4.85 2.05
CA ALA A 93 8.21 5.74 1.38
C ALA A 93 8.85 6.50 0.21
N LYS A 94 10.10 6.98 0.36
CA LYS A 94 10.82 7.62 -0.74
C LYS A 94 11.02 6.68 -1.93
N PHE A 95 11.45 5.44 -1.69
CA PHE A 95 11.60 4.45 -2.77
C PHE A 95 10.26 4.07 -3.41
N ARG A 96 9.16 4.03 -2.64
CA ARG A 96 7.81 3.83 -3.19
C ARG A 96 7.44 4.94 -4.17
N ASP A 97 7.71 6.19 -3.81
CA ASP A 97 7.38 7.35 -4.64
C ASP A 97 8.27 7.41 -5.88
N GLU A 98 9.55 7.05 -5.77
CA GLU A 98 10.45 6.88 -6.92
C GLU A 98 9.94 5.81 -7.89
N ILE A 99 9.49 4.65 -7.38
CA ILE A 99 8.90 3.59 -8.21
C ILE A 99 7.63 4.09 -8.92
N ALA A 100 6.79 4.89 -8.25
CA ALA A 100 5.59 5.46 -8.83
C ALA A 100 5.94 6.42 -9.99
N ALA A 101 6.94 7.29 -9.79
CA ALA A 101 7.42 8.19 -10.82
C ALA A 101 8.00 7.44 -12.04
N LEU A 102 8.84 6.43 -11.81
CA LEU A 102 9.42 5.60 -12.87
C LEU A 102 8.36 4.81 -13.64
N LYS A 103 7.32 4.32 -12.97
CA LYS A 103 6.19 3.63 -13.62
C LYS A 103 5.33 4.55 -14.47
N ALA A 104 5.20 5.82 -14.10
CA ALA A 104 4.45 6.80 -14.89
C ALA A 104 5.14 7.16 -16.22
N GLN A 105 6.45 6.87 -16.33
CA GLN A 105 7.25 7.12 -17.53
C GLN A 105 7.35 5.90 -18.49
N LEU A 106 6.85 4.74 -18.08
CA LEU A 106 6.86 3.49 -18.87
C LEU A 106 5.65 3.42 -19.83
#